data_AF-A0A9D4YFM7-F1
#
_entry.id   AF-A0A9D4YFM7-F1
#
_cell.length_a   1.000
_cell.length_b   1.000
_cell.length_c   1.000
_cell.angle_alpha   90.00
_cell.angle_beta   90.00
_cell.angle_gamma   90.00
#
_symmetry.space_group_name_H-M   'P 1'
#
loop_
_entity.id
_entity.type
_entity.pdbx_description
1 polymer ?
#
loop_
_entity_poly.entity_id
_entity_poly.type
_entity_poly.pdbx_seq_one_letter_code
_entity_poly.pdbx_strand_id
1 'polypeptide(L)'
;MDVFRSGEDAHEIQSAARRLDLNLNFQKGKDHADDSLHRYKVFINPSISDVLCTAIAEPLAMGKFVVCVDHPSNEFFNSFPNCLIYKTPEDFVAKVKEALENEPYPLTPEQRYKLSWEAATQRFMEYSDLD
;
A
#
# COMPACT_ATOMS: atom_id res chain seq x y z
N MET A 1 -11.45 10.71 -2.88
CA MET A 1 -10.20 9.98 -2.56
C MET A 1 -9.05 10.97 -2.62
N ASP A 2 -8.15 10.96 -1.64
CA ASP A 2 -6.98 11.84 -1.64
C ASP A 2 -5.82 11.14 -2.37
N VAL A 3 -5.19 11.84 -3.31
CA VAL A 3 -4.07 11.32 -4.13
C VAL A 3 -2.82 12.14 -3.83
N PHE A 4 -1.80 11.49 -3.27
CA PHE A 4 -0.52 12.10 -2.93
C PHE A 4 0.52 11.73 -4.00
N ARG A 5 0.94 12.70 -4.82
CA ARG A 5 2.07 12.51 -5.73
C ARG A 5 2.61 13.86 -6.21
N SER A 6 3.90 13.89 -6.46
CA SER A 6 4.56 14.85 -7.34
C SER A 6 5.32 14.05 -8.39
N GLY A 7 4.99 14.21 -9.67
CA GLY A 7 5.62 13.44 -10.74
C GLY A 7 5.26 13.99 -12.12
N GLU A 8 5.97 13.53 -13.14
CA GLU A 8 5.81 13.98 -14.52
C GLU A 8 4.38 13.76 -15.06
N ASP A 9 3.74 12.66 -14.69
CA ASP A 9 2.38 12.32 -15.13
C ASP A 9 1.26 13.12 -14.42
N ALA A 10 1.59 13.96 -13.43
CA ALA A 10 0.59 14.59 -12.58
C ALA A 10 -0.43 15.42 -13.38
N HIS A 11 0.03 16.10 -14.43
CA HIS A 11 -0.84 16.89 -15.29
C HIS A 11 -1.85 16.03 -16.06
N GLU A 12 -1.40 14.90 -16.61
CA GLU A 12 -2.24 13.99 -17.38
C GLU A 12 -3.29 13.32 -16.48
N ILE A 13 -2.88 12.84 -15.30
CA ILE A 13 -3.78 12.20 -14.33
C ILE A 13 -4.85 13.20 -13.86
N GLN A 14 -4.47 14.43 -13.51
CA GLN A 14 -5.43 15.46 -13.10
C GLN A 14 -6.40 15.82 -14.23
N SER A 15 -5.92 15.87 -15.48
CA SER A 15 -6.75 16.17 -16.64
C SER A 15 -7.73 15.04 -16.94
N ALA A 16 -7.29 13.78 -16.82
CA ALA A 16 -8.16 12.63 -16.93
C ALA A 16 -9.25 12.61 -15.83
N ALA A 17 -8.87 12.91 -14.59
CA ALA A 17 -9.80 12.98 -13.45
C ALA A 17 -10.89 14.04 -13.66
N ARG A 18 -10.52 15.24 -14.15
CA ARG A 18 -11.47 16.30 -14.51
C ARG A 18 -12.40 15.88 -15.66
N ARG A 19 -11.85 15.26 -16.70
CA ARG A 19 -12.64 14.80 -17.86
C ARG A 19 -13.67 13.73 -17.50
N LEU A 20 -13.34 12.90 -16.50
CA LEU A 20 -14.18 11.81 -16.01
C LEU A 20 -15.06 12.20 -14.82
N ASP A 21 -15.05 13.48 -14.40
CA ASP A 21 -15.79 14.00 -13.24
C ASP A 21 -15.58 13.17 -11.95
N LEU A 22 -14.32 12.79 -11.69
CA LEU A 22 -13.97 11.97 -10.53
C LEU A 22 -13.79 12.81 -9.28
N ASN A 23 -14.31 12.33 -8.15
CA ASN A 23 -14.11 12.92 -6.83
C ASN A 23 -12.72 12.60 -6.25
N LEU A 24 -11.69 13.15 -6.89
CA LEU A 24 -10.29 13.05 -6.48
C LEU A 24 -9.77 14.39 -5.98
N ASN A 25 -9.05 14.36 -4.87
CA ASN A 25 -8.42 15.53 -4.28
C ASN A 25 -6.90 15.35 -4.33
N PHE A 26 -6.23 16.13 -5.16
CA PHE A 26 -4.80 16.02 -5.39
C PHE A 26 -4.02 16.82 -4.36
N GLN A 27 -3.13 16.12 -3.65
CA GLN A 27 -2.29 16.65 -2.59
C GLN A 27 -0.82 16.64 -3.01
N LYS A 28 -0.02 17.54 -2.45
CA LYS A 28 1.44 17.51 -2.62
C LYS A 28 2.01 16.24 -1.99
N GLY A 29 3.19 15.81 -2.45
CA GLY A 29 3.94 14.73 -1.82
C GLY A 29 4.13 15.00 -0.32
N LYS A 30 3.96 13.95 0.48
CA LYS A 30 4.10 13.98 1.93
C LYS A 30 5.03 12.87 2.38
N ASP A 31 5.74 13.12 3.47
CA ASP A 31 6.48 12.09 4.16
C ASP A 31 5.52 11.06 4.76
N HIS A 32 5.88 9.78 4.71
CA HIS A 32 5.02 8.70 5.18
C HIS A 32 4.82 8.70 6.71
N ALA A 33 5.73 9.34 7.46
CA ALA A 33 5.61 9.54 8.90
C ALA A 33 4.79 10.79 9.28
N ASP A 34 4.24 11.54 8.31
CA ASP A 34 3.37 12.69 8.61
C ASP A 34 2.07 12.21 9.30
N ASP A 35 1.83 12.67 10.54
CA ASP A 35 0.67 12.33 11.36
C ASP A 35 -0.68 12.52 10.65
N SER A 36 -0.75 13.44 9.69
CA SER A 36 -1.97 13.66 8.91
C SER A 36 -2.37 12.44 8.08
N LEU A 37 -1.45 11.50 7.81
CA LEU A 37 -1.73 10.24 7.14
C LEU A 37 -2.39 9.21 8.06
N HIS A 38 -2.35 9.41 9.39
CA HIS A 38 -2.95 8.48 10.36
C HIS A 38 -4.47 8.36 10.18
N ARG A 39 -5.13 9.43 9.70
CA ARG A 39 -6.58 9.47 9.47
C ARG A 39 -7.10 8.51 8.40
N TYR A 40 -6.23 8.02 7.52
CA TYR A 40 -6.65 7.13 6.43
C TYR A 40 -6.72 5.68 6.89
N LYS A 41 -7.85 5.03 6.62
CA LYS A 41 -8.05 3.60 6.87
C LYS A 41 -7.45 2.71 5.77
N VAL A 42 -7.45 3.19 4.54
CA VAL A 42 -7.09 2.42 3.34
C VAL A 42 -5.98 3.14 2.59
N PHE A 43 -4.93 2.39 2.26
CA PHE A 43 -3.87 2.80 1.34
C PHE A 43 -4.02 1.99 0.05
N ILE A 44 -3.83 2.64 -1.10
CA ILE A 44 -3.96 2.00 -2.42
C ILE A 44 -2.65 2.21 -3.18
N ASN A 45 -2.03 1.10 -3.60
CA ASN A 45 -0.88 1.13 -4.51
C ASN A 45 -1.22 0.35 -5.78
N PRO A 46 -1.56 1.04 -6.89
CA PRO A 46 -1.86 0.39 -8.15
C PRO A 46 -0.61 0.11 -9.01
N SER A 47 0.60 0.32 -8.47
CA SER A 47 1.84 0.13 -9.23
C SER A 47 2.03 -1.33 -9.63
N ILE A 48 2.35 -1.54 -10.90
CA ILE A 48 2.73 -2.85 -11.46
C ILE A 48 4.25 -3.04 -11.50
N SER A 49 5.00 -2.10 -10.94
CA SER A 49 6.44 -2.17 -10.78
C SER A 49 6.82 -1.54 -9.44
N ASP A 50 7.42 -2.33 -8.56
CA ASP A 50 7.96 -1.83 -7.29
C ASP A 50 9.30 -2.49 -7.02
N VAL A 51 10.31 -1.66 -6.74
CA VAL A 51 11.68 -2.08 -6.36
C VAL A 51 11.86 -2.03 -4.85
N LEU A 52 11.13 -1.14 -4.18
CA LEU A 52 11.18 -0.92 -2.73
C LEU A 52 9.75 -0.97 -2.19
N CYS A 53 9.42 -2.07 -1.51
CA CYS A 53 8.08 -2.34 -1.01
C CYS A 53 7.68 -1.52 0.24
N THR A 54 8.39 -0.43 0.54
CA THR A 54 8.18 0.39 1.74
C THR A 54 6.81 1.07 1.74
N ALA A 55 6.35 1.51 0.55
CA ALA A 55 5.04 2.11 0.38
C ALA A 55 3.88 1.17 0.77
N ILE A 56 4.08 -0.15 0.77
CA ILE A 56 3.09 -1.14 1.25
C ILE A 56 3.37 -1.54 2.70
N ALA A 57 4.64 -1.79 3.04
CA ALA A 57 5.04 -2.24 4.37
C ALA A 57 4.65 -1.26 5.48
N GLU A 58 4.82 0.04 5.24
CA GLU A 58 4.54 1.09 6.22
C GLU A 58 3.05 1.24 6.56
N PRO A 59 2.11 1.41 5.60
CA PRO A 59 0.69 1.45 5.93
C PRO A 59 0.21 0.15 6.58
N LEU A 60 0.74 -1.01 6.18
CA LEU A 60 0.47 -2.28 6.89
C LEU A 60 0.95 -2.23 8.34
N ALA A 61 2.18 -1.75 8.60
CA ALA A 61 2.74 -1.61 9.94
C ALA A 61 1.93 -0.64 10.82
N MET A 62 1.31 0.38 10.20
CA MET A 62 0.36 1.28 10.85
C MET A 62 -1.03 0.68 11.07
N GLY A 63 -1.25 -0.59 10.69
CA GLY A 63 -2.52 -1.30 10.85
C GLY A 63 -3.60 -0.87 9.87
N LYS A 64 -3.24 -0.33 8.69
CA LYS A 64 -4.21 0.07 7.66
C LYS A 64 -4.52 -1.11 6.72
N PHE A 65 -5.63 -1.02 6.00
CA PHE A 65 -5.80 -1.83 4.80
C PHE A 65 -4.86 -1.33 3.70
N VAL A 66 -4.27 -2.27 2.97
CA VAL A 66 -3.57 -2.00 1.72
C VAL A 66 -4.29 -2.72 0.59
N VAL A 67 -4.61 -2.02 -0.48
CA VAL A 67 -5.08 -2.61 -1.74
C VAL A 67 -3.97 -2.49 -2.78
N CYS A 68 -3.44 -3.61 -3.27
CA CYS A 68 -2.38 -3.62 -4.27
C CYS A 68 -2.56 -4.73 -5.30
N VAL A 69 -1.88 -4.58 -6.45
CA VAL A 69 -1.99 -5.52 -7.57
C VAL A 69 -1.27 -6.84 -7.27
N ASP A 70 -1.80 -7.93 -7.83
CA ASP A 70 -1.14 -9.24 -7.87
C ASP A 70 0.12 -9.17 -8.74
N HIS A 71 1.26 -8.96 -8.11
CA HIS A 71 2.56 -8.83 -8.74
C HIS A 71 3.65 -9.45 -7.85
N PRO A 72 4.71 -10.07 -8.39
CA PRO A 72 5.74 -10.75 -7.60
C PRO A 72 6.39 -9.88 -6.51
N SER A 73 6.52 -8.57 -6.72
CA SER A 73 7.04 -7.65 -5.69
C SER A 73 6.16 -7.58 -4.44
N ASN A 74 4.89 -7.96 -4.54
CA ASN A 74 3.91 -7.90 -3.46
C ASN A 74 3.71 -9.25 -2.76
N GLU A 75 4.33 -10.34 -3.24
CA GLU A 75 4.11 -11.71 -2.75
C GLU A 75 4.32 -11.84 -1.23
N PHE A 76 5.32 -11.14 -0.69
CA PHE A 76 5.59 -11.08 0.75
C PHE A 76 4.34 -10.65 1.57
N PHE A 77 3.53 -9.74 1.03
CA PHE A 77 2.39 -9.17 1.74
C PHE A 77 1.12 -10.01 1.65
N ASN A 78 1.07 -11.03 0.79
CA ASN A 78 -0.08 -11.93 0.64
C ASN A 78 -0.46 -12.63 1.96
N SER A 79 0.49 -12.76 2.89
CA SER A 79 0.27 -13.37 4.21
C SER A 79 -0.40 -12.45 5.23
N PHE A 80 -0.57 -11.16 4.92
CA PHE A 80 -1.20 -10.19 5.81
C PHE A 80 -2.69 -10.05 5.46
N PRO A 81 -3.61 -10.27 6.42
CA PRO A 81 -5.06 -10.20 6.16
C PRO A 81 -5.53 -8.79 5.77
N ASN A 82 -4.76 -7.76 6.14
CA ASN A 82 -5.02 -6.38 5.76
C ASN A 82 -4.46 -6.03 4.37
N CYS A 83 -3.76 -6.93 3.70
CA CYS A 83 -3.28 -6.75 2.33
C CYS A 83 -4.25 -7.43 1.35
N LEU A 84 -5.07 -6.62 0.70
CA LEU A 84 -6.08 -7.03 -0.25
C LEU A 84 -5.50 -6.97 -1.67
N ILE A 85 -5.11 -8.13 -2.17
CA ILE A 85 -4.55 -8.26 -3.51
C ILE A 85 -5.66 -8.29 -4.56
N TYR A 86 -5.50 -7.51 -5.63
CA TYR A 86 -6.42 -7.52 -6.77
C TYR A 86 -5.73 -7.93 -8.07
N LYS A 87 -6.48 -8.59 -8.96
CA LYS A 87 -5.97 -9.05 -10.29
C LYS A 87 -6.59 -8.32 -11.48
N THR A 88 -7.79 -7.79 -11.31
CA THR A 88 -8.59 -7.16 -12.38
C THR A 88 -9.18 -5.84 -11.88
N PRO A 89 -9.64 -4.96 -12.79
CA PRO A 89 -10.35 -3.74 -12.38
C PRO A 89 -11.61 -4.02 -11.55
N GLU A 90 -12.34 -5.09 -11.84
CA GLU A 90 -13.55 -5.48 -11.10
C GLU A 90 -13.20 -5.92 -9.68
N ASP A 91 -12.12 -6.70 -9.55
CA ASP A 91 -11.58 -7.15 -8.28
C ASP A 91 -11.03 -5.97 -7.47
N PHE A 92 -10.35 -5.01 -8.12
CA PHE A 92 -9.92 -3.77 -7.48
C PHE A 92 -11.09 -3.04 -6.83
N VAL A 93 -12.20 -2.87 -7.56
CA VAL A 93 -13.41 -2.25 -7.01
C VAL A 93 -13.97 -3.05 -5.83
N ALA A 94 -13.99 -4.37 -5.92
CA ALA A 94 -14.44 -5.24 -4.83
C ALA A 94 -13.57 -5.08 -3.58
N LYS A 95 -12.24 -5.08 -3.72
CA LYS A 95 -11.28 -4.92 -2.61
C LYS A 95 -11.32 -3.54 -1.97
N VAL A 96 -11.50 -2.49 -2.77
CA VAL A 96 -11.70 -1.14 -2.21
C VAL A 96 -13.00 -1.06 -1.41
N LYS A 97 -14.09 -1.64 -1.90
CA LYS A 97 -15.36 -1.68 -1.14
C LYS A 97 -15.21 -2.48 0.16
N GLU A 98 -14.60 -3.66 0.09
CA GLU A 98 -14.29 -4.51 1.24
C GLU A 98 -13.52 -3.72 2.32
N ALA A 99 -12.46 -3.01 1.94
CA ALA A 99 -11.66 -2.20 2.86
C ALA A 99 -12.42 -0.99 3.46
N LEU A 100 -13.36 -0.41 2.72
CA LEU A 100 -14.16 0.73 3.19
C LEU A 100 -15.27 0.30 4.15
N GLU A 101 -15.88 -0.86 3.90
CA GLU A 101 -17.00 -1.42 4.69
C GLU A 101 -16.56 -2.12 5.98
N ASN A 102 -15.28 -2.53 6.08
CA ASN A 102 -14.73 -3.25 7.22
C ASN A 102 -13.66 -2.43 7.95
N GLU A 103 -13.23 -2.91 9.12
CA GLU A 103 -12.10 -2.36 9.86
C GLU A 103 -10.86 -3.27 9.73
N PRO A 104 -9.64 -2.71 9.66
CA PRO A 104 -8.43 -3.51 9.60
C PRO A 104 -8.30 -4.41 10.82
N TYR A 105 -7.81 -5.62 10.61
CA TYR A 105 -7.48 -6.52 11.71
C TYR A 105 -6.29 -5.95 12.49
N PRO A 106 -6.32 -5.95 13.83
CA PRO A 106 -5.13 -5.64 14.61
C PRO A 106 -3.99 -6.58 14.23
N LEU A 107 -2.80 -6.03 13.97
CA LEU A 107 -1.64 -6.86 13.67
C LEU A 107 -1.36 -7.80 14.84
N THR A 108 -1.12 -9.07 14.54
CA THR A 108 -0.60 -10.03 15.51
C THR A 108 0.85 -9.71 15.88
N PRO A 109 1.38 -10.20 17.02
CA PRO A 109 2.79 -10.07 17.34
C PRO A 109 3.71 -10.60 16.23
N GLU A 110 3.33 -11.71 15.59
CA GLU A 110 4.09 -12.31 14.50
C GLU A 110 4.11 -11.41 13.25
N GLN A 111 2.97 -10.81 12.87
CA GLN A 111 2.90 -9.89 11.74
C GLN A 111 3.69 -8.61 11.98
N ARG A 112 3.63 -8.04 13.20
CA ARG A 112 4.47 -6.90 13.58
C ARG A 112 5.95 -7.25 13.49
N TYR A 113 6.33 -8.43 13.96
CA TYR A 113 7.69 -8.92 13.84
C TYR A 113 8.12 -9.06 12.38
N LYS A 114 7.30 -9.66 11.51
CA LYS A 114 7.59 -9.83 10.08
C LYS A 114 7.87 -8.49 9.37
N LEU A 115 7.20 -7.41 9.79
CA LEU A 115 7.39 -6.04 9.27
C LEU A 115 8.52 -5.26 9.95
N SER A 116 9.16 -5.82 10.99
CA SER A 116 10.23 -5.15 11.72
C SER A 116 11.55 -5.12 10.94
N TRP A 117 12.39 -4.16 11.29
CA TRP A 117 13.78 -4.11 10.83
C TRP A 117 14.55 -5.37 11.20
N GLU A 118 14.33 -5.92 12.39
CA GLU A 118 15.01 -7.14 12.86
C GLU A 118 14.72 -8.34 11.94
N ALA A 119 13.44 -8.58 11.63
CA ALA A 119 13.07 -9.67 10.72
C ALA A 119 13.56 -9.42 9.29
N ALA A 120 13.61 -8.16 8.84
CA ALA A 120 14.19 -7.83 7.54
C ALA A 120 15.70 -8.12 7.50
N THR A 121 16.43 -7.79 8.56
CA THR A 121 17.86 -8.12 8.69
C THR A 121 18.10 -9.62 8.76
N GLN A 122 17.28 -10.38 9.48
CA GLN A 122 17.40 -11.84 9.51
C GLN A 122 17.22 -12.46 8.13
N ARG A 123 16.16 -12.07 7.41
CA ARG A 123 15.96 -12.50 6.01
C ARG A 123 17.15 -12.13 5.14
N PHE A 124 17.69 -10.92 5.28
CA PHE A 124 18.88 -10.51 4.53
C PHE A 124 20.09 -11.41 4.84
N MET A 125 20.34 -11.73 6.11
CA MET A 125 21.45 -12.61 6.51
C MET A 125 21.27 -14.03 5.97
N GLU A 126 20.05 -14.60 6.04
CA GLU A 126 19.73 -15.93 5.51
C GLU A 126 20.06 -16.08 4.01
N TYR A 127 19.88 -15.03 3.22
CA TYR A 127 20.17 -15.03 1.78
C TYR A 127 21.56 -14.49 1.42
N SER A 128 22.36 -14.09 2.41
CA SER A 128 23.67 -13.48 2.16
C SER A 128 24.79 -14.49 1.88
N ASP A 129 24.54 -15.80 2.07
CA ASP A 129 25.56 -16.88 2.02
C ASP A 129 26.82 -16.55 2.84
N LEU A 130 26.70 -15.70 3.86
CA LEU A 130 27.77 -15.32 4.76
C LEU A 130 27.82 -16.32 5.92
N ASP A 131 28.55 -17.42 5.72
CA ASP A 131 29.14 -18.24 6.79
C ASP A 131 30.47 -17.64 7.28
#